data_AF-A0A1J4KQP4-F1
#
_entry.id   AF-A0A1J4KQP4-F1
#
_cell.length_a   1.000
_cell.length_b   1.000
_cell.length_c   1.000
_cell.angle_alpha   90.00
_cell.angle_beta   90.00
_cell.angle_gamma   90.00
#
_symmetry.space_group_name_H-M   'P 1'
#
loop_
_entity.id
_entity.type
_entity.pdbx_description
1 polymer ?
#
loop_
_entity_poly.entity_id
_entity_poly.type
_entity_poly.pdbx_seq_one_letter_code
_entity_poly.pdbx_strand_id
1 'polypeptide(L)'
;MLHNNDFLKFTLKPMNSIHIENLKLINDKKFTLNIDFSSIPMNKFQIPKDIDTYWYRIGCKVSYTALYAFLQKPLPPEIVDNLFNIGKNPNPFLRAFWDILMQMKFILPPNNLLTFISVPKLDIERFFQMITPNDKILFTSVILLIHLIIKDMDYQKQNHIVFQFAKFLIPSPQRLRESQKIDLSILMFAPVYSSLRGDKFWLILRNDLSIAIYKTSDGSPVELYIPKEKYQFNNTQGIITVNEISYIFMTQNGPDIFVDARKNRVSFIFFIQSFKGIERYIFMNLLPEVIHNQFISSLRALGIGFGHAIVQSLVDTSDRKTSLYIFSMLIEAGVFAPFIRSVFMDDVKNIDNPSKLYRNSTLATCASSSIMGSYGSPLMLKIKESINQNMKDVRSKEAIINNKICLHNTMRNVMNLCSDIPLHMNFIFSSVFKSTRRKFTDNLLPAVTVSSIFILRYIMPHLINDPELKECGNFLTKGFLLRKSDPTINDEDLIRETCLFLVNLSNLNSSGFAFEQYDFALICQYLSTNNDKVIENFNRYQQTTTENPVVWSIVEMIENCFVGSDHDYYRVSGNVMSLSIIKSFLISHFLLICISKYVVSIGINNFFQSILPFCKN
;
A
#
# COMPACT_ATOMS: atom_id res chain seq x y z
N MET A 1 -2.27 33.78 36.85
CA MET A 1 -2.92 32.54 36.35
C MET A 1 -1.93 31.86 35.43
N LEU A 2 -1.34 30.77 35.90
CA LEU A 2 -0.25 30.04 35.25
C LEU A 2 -0.83 29.02 34.25
N HIS A 3 -0.44 29.12 32.99
CA HIS A 3 -0.68 28.11 31.97
C HIS A 3 0.49 27.11 31.96
N ASN A 4 0.25 25.89 32.43
CA ASN A 4 1.10 24.73 32.17
C ASN A 4 0.51 23.94 30.99
N ASN A 5 1.15 24.04 29.83
CA ASN A 5 0.96 23.14 28.69
C ASN A 5 2.10 22.12 28.69
N ASP A 6 1.95 21.04 29.47
CA ASP A 6 2.84 19.89 29.42
C ASP A 6 2.37 18.91 28.32
N PHE A 7 2.77 19.19 27.08
CA PHE A 7 2.83 18.15 26.06
C PHE A 7 4.09 17.32 26.31
N LEU A 8 3.92 16.04 26.69
CA LEU A 8 4.96 15.02 26.74
C LEU A 8 5.64 14.87 25.37
N LYS A 9 6.69 15.66 25.11
CA LYS A 9 7.65 15.44 24.02
C LYS A 9 8.51 14.23 24.35
N PHE A 10 8.27 13.12 23.67
CA PHE A 10 9.20 11.99 23.67
C PHE A 10 10.43 12.32 22.83
N THR A 11 11.51 12.79 23.45
CA THR A 11 12.86 12.74 22.85
C THR A 11 13.47 11.36 23.08
N LEU A 12 13.46 10.53 22.04
CA LEU A 12 14.35 9.36 22.00
C LEU A 12 15.79 9.88 21.85
N LYS A 13 16.64 9.62 22.85
CA LYS A 13 18.08 9.89 22.73
C LYS A 13 18.62 9.13 21.50
N PRO A 14 19.43 9.76 20.64
CA PRO A 14 20.09 9.04 19.56
C PRO A 14 21.00 7.96 20.16
N MET A 15 20.95 6.76 19.59
CA MET A 15 21.93 5.71 19.91
C MET A 15 23.30 6.21 19.46
N ASN A 16 24.28 6.17 20.37
CA ASN A 16 25.67 6.43 20.04
C ASN A 16 26.12 5.44 18.95
N SER A 17 26.81 5.96 17.94
CA SER A 17 27.47 5.16 16.92
C SER A 17 28.53 4.29 17.57
N ILE A 18 28.29 2.98 17.61
CA ILE A 18 29.35 2.03 17.86
C ILE A 18 30.20 2.01 16.58
N HIS A 19 31.42 2.53 16.66
CA HIS A 19 32.43 2.34 15.63
C HIS A 19 32.66 0.84 15.44
N ILE A 20 32.24 0.31 14.28
CA ILE A 20 32.54 -1.06 13.86
C ILE A 20 33.78 -1.00 12.98
N GLU A 21 34.94 -0.98 13.62
CA GLU A 21 36.19 -1.41 12.99
C GLU A 21 36.67 -2.62 13.80
N ASN A 22 36.92 -3.75 13.11
CA ASN A 22 37.44 -5.03 13.62
C ASN A 22 36.44 -6.16 13.95
N LEU A 23 35.47 -6.42 13.05
CA LEU A 23 34.88 -7.75 12.89
C LEU A 23 34.93 -8.17 11.41
N LYS A 24 36.13 -8.46 10.92
CA LYS A 24 36.33 -9.24 9.69
C LYS A 24 36.58 -10.70 10.11
N LEU A 25 35.90 -11.61 9.43
CA LEU A 25 35.95 -13.08 9.55
C LEU A 25 35.07 -13.74 10.63
N ILE A 26 33.75 -13.60 10.50
CA ILE A 26 32.83 -14.74 10.67
C ILE A 26 31.85 -14.66 9.49
N ASN A 27 31.75 -15.72 8.69
CA ASN A 27 30.77 -15.80 7.60
C ASN A 27 29.36 -15.90 8.19
N ASP A 28 28.78 -14.75 8.54
CA ASP A 28 27.36 -14.62 8.88
C ASP A 28 26.54 -15.03 7.66
N LYS A 29 25.90 -16.20 7.73
CA LYS A 29 24.81 -16.53 6.81
C LYS A 29 23.66 -15.57 7.09
N LYS A 30 23.63 -14.45 6.36
CA LYS A 30 22.52 -13.50 6.38
C LYS A 30 21.24 -14.24 6.00
N PHE A 31 20.25 -14.17 6.88
CA PHE A 31 18.91 -14.64 6.57
C PHE A 31 18.24 -13.63 5.64
N THR A 32 17.80 -14.09 4.47
CA THR A 32 17.16 -13.25 3.45
C THR A 32 15.76 -13.75 3.14
N LEU A 33 14.80 -12.83 3.08
CA LEU A 33 13.44 -13.10 2.57
C LEU A 33 13.34 -12.84 1.05
N ASN A 34 14.32 -13.30 0.28
CA ASN A 34 14.34 -13.11 -1.16
C ASN A 34 13.27 -13.98 -1.83
N ILE A 35 12.62 -13.44 -2.86
CA ILE A 35 11.83 -14.24 -3.79
C ILE A 35 12.79 -15.12 -4.58
N ASP A 36 12.49 -16.42 -4.65
CA ASP A 36 13.24 -17.32 -5.52
C ASP A 36 12.77 -17.16 -6.96
N PHE A 37 13.44 -16.26 -7.70
CA PHE A 37 13.20 -16.09 -9.12
C PHE A 37 13.83 -17.18 -10.00
N SER A 38 14.57 -18.13 -9.40
CA SER A 38 15.21 -19.23 -10.12
C SER A 38 14.27 -20.42 -10.36
N SER A 39 13.17 -20.52 -9.61
CA SER A 39 12.17 -21.56 -9.78
C SER A 39 10.93 -21.02 -10.50
N ILE A 40 10.62 -21.59 -11.66
CA ILE A 40 9.34 -21.41 -12.35
C ILE A 40 8.71 -22.79 -12.51
N PRO A 41 7.40 -22.96 -12.24
CA PRO A 41 6.68 -24.18 -12.59
C PRO A 41 6.53 -24.28 -14.11
N MET A 42 7.56 -24.81 -14.79
CA MET A 42 7.66 -24.84 -16.27
C MET A 42 6.47 -25.51 -16.96
N ASN A 43 5.78 -26.43 -16.28
CA ASN A 43 4.54 -27.03 -16.76
C ASN A 43 3.40 -26.01 -16.96
N LYS A 44 3.38 -24.91 -16.19
CA LYS A 44 2.39 -23.82 -16.31
C LYS A 44 2.78 -22.79 -17.37
N PHE A 45 4.05 -22.72 -17.75
CA PHE A 45 4.62 -21.67 -18.60
C PHE A 45 5.24 -22.26 -19.88
N GLN A 46 4.41 -22.89 -20.71
CA GLN A 46 4.81 -23.43 -22.00
C GLN A 46 4.55 -22.43 -23.13
N ILE A 47 5.52 -22.27 -24.02
CA ILE A 47 5.39 -21.48 -25.26
C ILE A 47 5.30 -22.42 -26.47
N PRO A 48 4.38 -22.17 -27.42
CA PRO A 48 4.27 -22.97 -28.61
C PRO A 48 5.41 -22.63 -29.60
N LYS A 49 5.68 -23.53 -30.55
CA LYS A 49 6.76 -23.35 -31.55
C LYS A 49 6.52 -22.16 -32.48
N ASP A 50 5.28 -21.76 -32.68
CA ASP A 50 4.85 -20.66 -33.54
C ASP A 50 4.63 -19.34 -32.77
N ILE A 51 5.25 -19.17 -31.59
CA ILE A 51 5.16 -17.98 -30.73
C ILE A 51 5.36 -16.65 -31.47
N ASP A 52 6.22 -16.62 -32.50
CA ASP A 52 6.44 -15.43 -33.33
C ASP A 52 5.18 -14.95 -34.06
N THR A 53 4.28 -15.87 -34.43
CA THR A 53 2.98 -15.55 -35.03
C THR A 53 2.09 -14.77 -34.07
N TYR A 54 2.16 -15.07 -32.77
CA TYR A 54 1.40 -14.38 -31.73
C TYR A 54 1.93 -12.96 -31.51
N TRP A 55 3.26 -12.80 -31.45
CA TRP A 55 3.90 -11.48 -31.35
C TRP A 55 3.64 -10.62 -32.59
N TYR A 56 3.65 -11.22 -33.78
CA TYR A 56 3.31 -10.53 -35.02
C TYR A 56 1.87 -10.00 -35.05
N ARG A 57 0.90 -10.77 -34.51
CA ARG A 57 -0.51 -10.33 -34.42
C ARG A 57 -0.71 -9.07 -33.58
N ILE A 58 0.14 -8.83 -32.58
CA ILE A 58 0.12 -7.61 -31.77
C ILE A 58 1.07 -6.53 -32.29
N GLY A 59 1.61 -6.68 -33.51
CA GLY A 59 2.40 -5.67 -34.21
C GLY A 59 3.92 -5.77 -34.04
N CYS A 60 4.44 -6.83 -33.40
CA CYS A 60 5.88 -7.01 -33.28
C CYS A 60 6.47 -7.60 -34.57
N LYS A 61 7.45 -6.91 -35.17
CA LYS A 61 8.13 -7.36 -36.40
C LYS A 61 9.37 -8.20 -36.13
N VAL A 62 9.79 -8.28 -34.87
CA VAL A 62 11.00 -8.98 -34.43
C VAL A 62 10.62 -10.40 -34.02
N SER A 63 11.48 -11.38 -34.34
CA SER A 63 11.31 -12.75 -33.86
C SER A 63 11.64 -12.84 -32.37
N TYR A 64 10.63 -13.15 -31.56
CA TYR A 64 10.79 -13.54 -30.17
C TYR A 64 11.66 -14.79 -30.06
N THR A 65 11.47 -15.79 -30.93
CA THR A 65 12.24 -17.05 -30.90
C THR A 65 13.74 -16.79 -31.03
N ALA A 66 14.14 -15.92 -31.97
CA ALA A 66 15.53 -15.55 -32.17
C ALA A 66 16.12 -14.81 -30.95
N LEU A 67 15.34 -13.89 -30.38
CA LEU A 67 15.75 -13.14 -29.19
C LEU A 67 15.87 -14.04 -27.95
N TYR A 68 14.91 -14.95 -27.77
CA TYR A 68 14.91 -15.93 -26.69
C TYR A 68 16.13 -16.86 -26.78
N ALA A 69 16.45 -17.35 -27.97
CA ALA A 69 17.65 -18.17 -28.20
C ALA A 69 18.95 -17.41 -27.90
N PHE A 70 19.02 -16.11 -28.19
CA PHE A 70 20.17 -15.27 -27.83
C PHE A 70 20.33 -15.16 -26.30
N LEU A 71 19.22 -14.96 -25.58
CA LEU A 71 19.18 -14.83 -24.12
C LEU A 71 19.46 -16.12 -23.34
N GLN A 72 19.54 -17.27 -24.02
CA GLN A 72 20.00 -18.51 -23.37
C GLN A 72 21.50 -18.45 -23.02
N LYS A 73 22.25 -17.50 -23.60
CA LYS A 73 23.65 -17.25 -23.27
C LYS A 73 23.76 -16.10 -22.28
N PRO A 74 24.76 -16.11 -21.37
CA PRO A 74 25.01 -14.99 -20.46
C PRO A 74 25.17 -13.68 -21.22
N LEU A 75 24.43 -12.66 -20.81
CA LEU A 75 24.53 -11.32 -21.40
C LEU A 75 25.78 -10.59 -20.89
N PRO A 76 26.51 -9.85 -21.75
CA PRO A 76 27.51 -8.90 -21.31
C PRO A 76 26.92 -7.85 -20.35
N PRO A 77 27.65 -7.42 -19.30
CA PRO A 77 27.16 -6.41 -18.34
C PRO A 77 26.66 -5.12 -19.00
N GLU A 78 27.35 -4.65 -20.05
CA GLU A 78 26.94 -3.45 -20.80
C GLU A 78 25.56 -3.58 -21.46
N ILE A 79 25.19 -4.78 -21.91
CA ILE A 79 23.86 -5.04 -22.48
C ILE A 79 22.82 -5.03 -21.37
N VAL A 80 23.11 -5.69 -20.24
CA VAL A 80 22.24 -5.73 -19.06
C VAL A 80 21.92 -4.33 -18.56
N ASP A 81 22.94 -3.49 -18.37
CA ASP A 81 22.80 -2.13 -17.85
C ASP A 81 21.99 -1.21 -18.80
N ASN A 82 21.90 -1.57 -20.09
CA ASN A 82 21.17 -0.81 -21.09
C ASN A 82 19.85 -1.44 -21.54
N LEU A 83 19.40 -2.56 -20.95
CA LEU A 83 18.17 -3.26 -21.35
C LEU A 83 16.94 -2.33 -21.37
N PHE A 84 16.87 -1.36 -20.47
CA PHE A 84 15.73 -0.43 -20.37
C PHE A 84 16.11 1.02 -20.72
N ASN A 85 17.32 1.25 -21.23
CA ASN A 85 17.81 2.57 -21.63
C ASN A 85 17.50 2.86 -23.11
N ILE A 86 16.21 2.95 -23.43
CA ILE A 86 15.71 3.05 -24.81
C ILE A 86 16.31 4.28 -25.50
N GLY A 87 16.88 4.07 -26.69
CA GLY A 87 17.44 5.14 -27.53
C GLY A 87 18.93 5.43 -27.31
N LYS A 88 19.56 4.82 -26.30
CA LYS A 88 21.00 4.97 -26.02
C LYS A 88 21.79 3.68 -26.30
N ASN A 89 21.75 3.13 -27.51
CA ASN A 89 22.72 2.13 -28.00
C ASN A 89 22.42 1.73 -29.46
N PRO A 90 23.41 1.59 -30.37
CA PRO A 90 23.18 1.04 -31.69
C PRO A 90 23.09 -0.50 -31.75
N ASN A 91 23.33 -1.21 -30.64
CA ASN A 91 23.36 -2.68 -30.62
C ASN A 91 22.04 -3.28 -31.20
N PRO A 92 22.13 -4.12 -32.26
CA PRO A 92 20.96 -4.72 -32.90
C PRO A 92 20.08 -5.56 -31.97
N PHE A 93 20.69 -6.25 -31.00
CA PHE A 93 19.97 -7.04 -30.00
C PHE A 93 19.12 -6.14 -29.10
N LEU A 94 19.67 -5.04 -28.60
CA LEU A 94 18.92 -4.10 -27.74
C LEU A 94 17.74 -3.48 -28.49
N ARG A 95 17.92 -3.13 -29.76
CA ARG A 95 16.81 -2.65 -30.61
C ARG A 95 15.70 -3.69 -30.74
N ALA A 96 16.07 -4.93 -31.05
CA ALA A 96 15.14 -6.05 -31.13
C ALA A 96 14.39 -6.30 -29.80
N PHE A 97 15.11 -6.20 -28.67
CA PHE A 97 14.53 -6.30 -27.33
C PHE A 97 13.54 -5.18 -27.04
N TRP A 98 13.89 -3.93 -27.34
CA TRP A 98 13.02 -2.78 -27.15
C TRP A 98 11.77 -2.85 -28.01
N ASP A 99 11.85 -3.36 -29.24
CA ASP A 99 10.68 -3.57 -30.09
C ASP A 99 9.68 -4.54 -29.45
N ILE A 100 10.16 -5.62 -28.82
CA ILE A 100 9.30 -6.54 -28.03
C ILE A 100 8.71 -5.83 -26.81
N LEU A 101 9.53 -5.12 -26.02
CA LEU A 101 9.06 -4.37 -24.85
C LEU A 101 7.92 -3.40 -25.19
N MET A 102 8.05 -2.67 -26.31
CA MET A 102 7.08 -1.66 -26.72
C MET A 102 5.72 -2.25 -27.12
N GLN A 103 5.66 -3.54 -27.47
CA GLN A 103 4.40 -4.24 -27.75
C GLN A 103 3.76 -4.87 -26.50
N MET A 104 4.46 -4.98 -25.36
CA MET A 104 3.93 -5.64 -24.15
C MET A 104 2.64 -5.00 -23.62
N LYS A 105 2.46 -3.70 -23.84
CA LYS A 105 1.22 -2.95 -23.52
C LYS A 105 -0.03 -3.46 -24.25
N PHE A 106 0.15 -4.34 -25.24
CA PHE A 106 -0.95 -4.95 -25.97
C PHE A 106 -1.38 -6.31 -25.43
N ILE A 107 -0.56 -6.95 -24.60
CA ILE A 107 -0.75 -8.33 -24.11
C ILE A 107 -1.93 -8.42 -23.14
N LEU A 108 -1.99 -7.55 -22.13
CA LEU A 108 -2.97 -7.67 -21.06
C LEU A 108 -4.28 -6.97 -21.45
N PRO A 109 -5.44 -7.67 -21.46
CA PRO A 109 -6.73 -7.05 -21.68
C PRO A 109 -7.05 -6.07 -20.54
N PRO A 110 -7.31 -4.77 -20.82
CA PRO A 110 -7.48 -3.75 -19.78
C PRO A 110 -8.52 -4.09 -18.70
N ASN A 111 -9.72 -4.52 -19.09
CA ASN A 111 -10.80 -4.82 -18.14
C ASN A 111 -10.47 -6.01 -17.24
N ASN A 112 -9.99 -7.11 -17.83
CA ASN A 112 -9.62 -8.31 -17.09
C ASN A 112 -8.45 -8.04 -16.14
N LEU A 113 -7.46 -7.26 -16.59
CA LEU A 113 -6.35 -6.81 -15.74
C LEU A 113 -6.86 -6.00 -14.54
N LEU A 114 -7.68 -4.97 -14.78
CA LEU A 114 -8.20 -4.11 -13.71
C LEU A 114 -9.04 -4.89 -12.70
N THR A 115 -9.93 -5.77 -13.16
CA THR A 115 -10.70 -6.67 -12.29
C THR A 115 -9.79 -7.59 -11.49
N PHE A 116 -8.75 -8.13 -12.10
CA PHE A 116 -7.80 -9.03 -11.43
C PHE A 116 -6.99 -8.30 -10.35
N ILE A 117 -6.41 -7.14 -10.64
CA ILE A 117 -5.59 -6.42 -9.66
C ILE A 117 -6.39 -5.79 -8.51
N SER A 118 -7.72 -5.67 -8.68
CA SER A 118 -8.64 -5.11 -7.68
C SER A 118 -8.83 -6.03 -6.47
N VAL A 119 -8.54 -7.33 -6.60
CA VAL A 119 -8.72 -8.29 -5.49
C VAL A 119 -7.50 -8.29 -4.56
N PRO A 120 -7.66 -8.67 -3.27
CA PRO A 120 -6.55 -8.72 -2.33
C PRO A 120 -5.49 -9.74 -2.76
N LYS A 121 -5.89 -10.99 -3.03
CA LYS A 121 -4.99 -12.07 -3.45
C LYS A 121 -4.91 -12.18 -4.98
N LEU A 122 -3.71 -11.99 -5.53
CA LEU A 122 -3.44 -12.12 -6.96
C LEU A 122 -3.05 -13.56 -7.32
N ASP A 123 -4.04 -14.40 -7.61
CA ASP A 123 -3.83 -15.79 -8.04
C ASP A 123 -3.67 -15.90 -9.57
N ILE A 124 -2.51 -16.37 -10.03
CA ILE A 124 -2.19 -16.47 -11.46
C ILE A 124 -3.07 -17.49 -12.20
N GLU A 125 -3.54 -18.54 -11.53
CA GLU A 125 -4.43 -19.51 -12.17
C GLU A 125 -5.79 -18.87 -12.47
N ARG A 126 -6.30 -18.06 -11.53
CA ARG A 126 -7.49 -17.26 -11.74
C ARG A 126 -7.28 -16.23 -12.85
N PHE A 127 -6.12 -15.57 -12.91
CA PHE A 127 -5.82 -14.65 -13.99
C PHE A 127 -5.84 -15.34 -15.37
N PHE A 128 -5.25 -16.53 -15.48
CA PHE A 128 -5.25 -17.31 -16.72
C PHE A 128 -6.64 -17.76 -17.17
N GLN A 129 -7.59 -17.89 -16.25
CA GLN A 129 -8.99 -18.13 -16.58
C GLN A 129 -9.72 -16.88 -17.09
N MET A 130 -9.20 -15.68 -16.76
CA MET A 130 -9.80 -14.40 -17.15
C MET A 130 -9.34 -13.89 -18.52
N ILE A 131 -8.27 -14.41 -19.10
CA ILE A 131 -7.68 -13.92 -20.36
C ILE A 131 -7.79 -14.95 -21.48
N THR A 132 -7.61 -14.53 -22.73
CA THR A 132 -7.67 -15.44 -23.86
C THR A 132 -6.45 -16.36 -23.91
N PRO A 133 -6.53 -17.53 -24.57
CA PRO A 133 -5.36 -18.39 -24.77
C PRO A 133 -4.18 -17.68 -25.44
N ASN A 134 -4.46 -16.77 -26.38
CA ASN A 134 -3.42 -15.99 -27.07
C ASN A 134 -2.71 -15.03 -26.12
N ASP A 135 -3.46 -14.30 -25.29
CA ASP A 135 -2.89 -13.37 -24.30
C ASP A 135 -2.08 -14.13 -23.24
N LYS A 136 -2.56 -15.31 -22.83
CA LYS A 136 -1.86 -16.20 -21.92
C LYS A 136 -0.51 -16.65 -22.49
N ILE A 137 -0.47 -17.04 -23.77
CA ILE A 137 0.77 -17.44 -24.46
C ILE A 137 1.77 -16.28 -24.50
N LEU A 138 1.31 -15.09 -24.88
CA LEU A 138 2.15 -13.88 -24.92
C LEU A 138 2.68 -13.52 -23.52
N PHE A 139 1.82 -13.47 -22.51
CA PHE A 139 2.23 -13.19 -21.14
C PHE A 139 3.21 -14.24 -20.60
N THR A 140 2.97 -15.52 -20.88
CA THR A 140 3.89 -16.62 -20.54
C THR A 140 5.28 -16.40 -21.16
N SER A 141 5.34 -15.98 -22.42
CA SER A 141 6.60 -15.67 -23.09
C SER A 141 7.35 -14.51 -22.41
N VAL A 142 6.64 -13.51 -21.87
CA VAL A 142 7.25 -12.43 -21.07
C VAL A 142 7.83 -12.97 -19.76
N ILE A 143 7.11 -13.84 -19.04
CA ILE A 143 7.61 -14.43 -17.79
C ILE A 143 8.89 -15.26 -18.04
N LEU A 144 8.93 -16.04 -19.12
CA LEU A 144 10.13 -16.80 -19.49
C LEU A 144 11.30 -15.88 -19.88
N LEU A 145 11.01 -14.75 -20.53
CA LEU A 145 12.01 -13.73 -20.86
C LEU A 145 12.62 -13.12 -19.59
N ILE A 146 11.76 -12.76 -18.62
CA ILE A 146 12.17 -12.26 -17.31
C ILE A 146 13.09 -13.28 -16.63
N HIS A 147 12.68 -14.54 -16.56
CA HIS A 147 13.45 -15.62 -15.94
C HIS A 147 14.86 -15.79 -16.52
N LEU A 148 15.00 -15.73 -17.84
CA LEU A 148 16.31 -15.82 -18.49
C LEU A 148 17.20 -14.62 -18.15
N ILE A 149 16.62 -13.41 -18.16
CA ILE A 149 17.38 -12.18 -17.92
C ILE A 149 17.84 -12.09 -16.48
N ILE A 150 16.97 -12.37 -15.51
CA ILE A 150 17.28 -12.17 -14.09
C ILE A 150 18.15 -13.29 -13.48
N LYS A 151 18.40 -14.34 -14.27
CA LYS A 151 19.26 -15.45 -13.89
C LYS A 151 20.65 -14.92 -13.53
N ASP A 152 21.21 -15.42 -12.43
CA ASP A 152 22.55 -15.09 -11.94
C ASP A 152 22.74 -13.61 -11.51
N MET A 153 21.65 -12.84 -11.33
CA MET A 153 21.69 -11.47 -10.80
C MET A 153 21.42 -11.43 -9.29
N ASP A 154 21.90 -10.37 -8.62
CA ASP A 154 21.53 -10.10 -7.23
C ASP A 154 20.06 -9.67 -7.13
N TYR A 155 19.45 -9.95 -5.97
CA TYR A 155 18.01 -9.75 -5.75
C TYR A 155 17.51 -8.32 -6.03
N GLN A 156 18.33 -7.30 -5.77
CA GLN A 156 17.93 -5.90 -6.01
C GLN A 156 17.83 -5.63 -7.51
N LYS A 157 18.78 -6.13 -8.30
CA LYS A 157 18.69 -6.09 -9.77
C LYS A 157 17.51 -6.90 -10.28
N GLN A 158 17.26 -8.09 -9.73
CA GLN A 158 16.10 -8.91 -10.12
C GLN A 158 14.78 -8.15 -9.92
N ASN A 159 14.57 -7.54 -8.75
CA ASN A 159 13.40 -6.71 -8.46
C ASN A 159 13.31 -5.50 -9.39
N HIS A 160 14.43 -4.84 -9.68
CA HIS A 160 14.45 -3.72 -10.61
C HIS A 160 13.96 -4.15 -12.00
N ILE A 161 14.44 -5.29 -12.50
CA ILE A 161 14.04 -5.81 -13.82
C ILE A 161 12.55 -6.18 -13.82
N VAL A 162 12.06 -6.88 -12.80
CA VAL A 162 10.63 -7.19 -12.63
C VAL A 162 9.79 -5.91 -12.65
N PHE A 163 10.24 -4.86 -11.94
CA PHE A 163 9.59 -3.56 -11.92
C PHE A 163 9.55 -2.91 -13.32
N GLN A 164 10.65 -2.95 -14.07
CA GLN A 164 10.67 -2.40 -15.43
C GLN A 164 9.70 -3.16 -16.35
N PHE A 165 9.72 -4.49 -16.34
CA PHE A 165 8.77 -5.29 -17.12
C PHE A 165 7.31 -4.99 -16.74
N ALA A 166 7.02 -4.81 -15.45
CA ALA A 166 5.69 -4.43 -14.99
C ALA A 166 5.21 -3.12 -15.62
N LYS A 167 6.09 -2.12 -15.79
CA LYS A 167 5.75 -0.85 -16.46
C LYS A 167 5.35 -1.04 -17.92
N PHE A 168 6.06 -1.90 -18.66
CA PHE A 168 5.77 -2.18 -20.07
C PHE A 168 4.50 -3.02 -20.27
N LEU A 169 4.10 -3.81 -19.28
CA LEU A 169 2.88 -4.61 -19.30
C LEU A 169 1.61 -3.78 -19.03
N ILE A 170 1.72 -2.58 -18.46
CA ILE A 170 0.57 -1.68 -18.28
C ILE A 170 0.02 -1.31 -19.67
N PRO A 171 -1.26 -1.58 -19.97
CA PRO A 171 -1.83 -1.14 -21.24
C PRO A 171 -1.77 0.38 -21.39
N SER A 172 -1.74 0.88 -22.62
CA SER A 172 -1.65 2.33 -22.85
C SER A 172 -2.78 3.09 -22.12
N PRO A 173 -2.54 4.31 -21.60
CA PRO A 173 -3.55 5.10 -20.89
C PRO A 173 -4.85 5.26 -21.68
N GLN A 174 -4.78 5.38 -23.00
CA GLN A 174 -5.95 5.45 -23.88
C GLN A 174 -6.81 4.18 -23.79
N ARG A 175 -6.23 2.99 -24.05
CA ARG A 175 -6.95 1.71 -23.98
C ARG A 175 -7.60 1.47 -22.61
N LEU A 176 -6.91 1.85 -21.54
CA LEU A 176 -7.45 1.74 -20.18
C LEU A 176 -8.63 2.71 -19.94
N ARG A 177 -8.54 3.96 -20.41
CA ARG A 177 -9.67 4.91 -20.33
C ARG A 177 -10.89 4.44 -21.11
N GLU A 178 -10.67 3.95 -22.33
CA GLU A 178 -11.71 3.38 -23.19
C GLU A 178 -12.39 2.17 -22.52
N SER A 179 -11.60 1.29 -21.89
CA SER A 179 -12.13 0.09 -21.25
C SER A 179 -12.94 0.40 -19.98
N GLN A 180 -12.49 1.37 -19.20
CA GLN A 180 -13.16 1.83 -17.97
C GLN A 180 -14.37 2.73 -18.23
N LYS A 181 -14.60 3.16 -19.48
CA LYS A 181 -15.65 4.11 -19.86
C LYS A 181 -15.68 5.35 -18.96
N ILE A 182 -14.50 5.89 -18.63
CA ILE A 182 -14.40 7.07 -17.75
C ILE A 182 -14.96 8.28 -18.50
N ASP A 183 -16.17 8.71 -18.11
CA ASP A 183 -16.76 9.97 -18.55
C ASP A 183 -16.62 11.02 -17.44
N LEU A 184 -15.84 12.07 -17.72
CA LEU A 184 -15.69 13.23 -16.85
C LEU A 184 -16.33 14.43 -17.55
N SER A 185 -17.63 14.34 -17.82
CA SER A 185 -18.36 15.32 -18.65
C SER A 185 -18.79 16.58 -17.91
N ILE A 186 -18.70 16.63 -16.58
CA ILE A 186 -19.04 17.80 -15.76
C ILE A 186 -17.78 18.62 -15.48
N LEU A 187 -17.81 19.90 -15.83
CA LEU A 187 -16.76 20.85 -15.49
C LEU A 187 -16.91 21.37 -14.06
N MET A 188 -18.13 21.74 -13.68
CA MET A 188 -18.44 22.25 -12.34
C MET A 188 -19.92 22.05 -12.03
N PHE A 189 -20.27 22.11 -10.75
CA PHE A 189 -21.65 22.14 -10.29
C PHE A 189 -21.82 23.16 -9.15
N ALA A 190 -22.99 23.77 -9.03
CA ALA A 190 -23.24 24.74 -7.96
C ALA A 190 -24.73 24.84 -7.62
N PRO A 191 -25.07 25.15 -6.36
CA PRO A 191 -26.44 25.47 -5.99
C PRO A 191 -26.80 26.86 -6.49
N VAL A 192 -27.98 26.99 -7.10
CA VAL A 192 -28.54 28.24 -7.60
C VAL A 192 -29.99 28.38 -7.15
N TYR A 193 -30.53 29.60 -7.14
CA TYR A 193 -31.97 29.81 -6.99
C TYR A 193 -32.53 30.60 -8.16
N SER A 194 -33.80 30.33 -8.51
CA SER A 194 -34.52 31.09 -9.53
C SER A 194 -35.02 32.40 -8.94
N SER A 195 -34.68 33.52 -9.58
CA SER A 195 -35.16 34.86 -9.18
C SER A 195 -36.68 34.99 -9.28
N LEU A 196 -37.31 34.21 -10.16
CA LEU A 196 -38.74 34.33 -10.49
C LEU A 196 -39.61 33.43 -9.61
N ARG A 197 -39.11 32.25 -9.23
CA ARG A 197 -39.88 31.26 -8.43
C ARG A 197 -39.41 31.15 -6.98
N GLY A 198 -38.20 31.62 -6.65
CA GLY A 198 -37.57 31.39 -5.34
C GLY A 198 -37.12 29.94 -5.10
N ASP A 199 -37.38 29.05 -6.06
CA ASP A 199 -36.99 27.65 -6.01
C ASP A 199 -35.46 27.46 -6.09
N LYS A 200 -34.96 26.41 -5.44
CA LYS A 200 -33.55 26.02 -5.41
C LYS A 200 -33.28 24.92 -6.44
N PHE A 201 -32.12 25.00 -7.08
CA PHE A 201 -31.66 24.06 -8.09
C PHE A 201 -30.17 23.75 -7.96
N TRP A 202 -29.76 22.65 -8.57
CA TRP A 202 -28.36 22.43 -8.93
C TRP A 202 -28.15 22.80 -10.39
N LEU A 203 -27.13 23.61 -10.62
CA LEU A 203 -26.63 23.95 -11.94
C LEU A 203 -25.39 23.13 -12.21
N ILE A 204 -25.37 22.41 -13.33
CA ILE A 204 -24.23 21.61 -13.78
C ILE A 204 -23.77 22.15 -15.13
N LEU A 205 -22.50 22.58 -15.21
CA LEU A 205 -21.86 22.96 -16.47
C LEU A 205 -21.09 21.76 -17.02
N ARG A 206 -21.32 21.43 -18.29
CA ARG A 206 -20.70 20.28 -18.97
C ARG A 206 -19.53 20.69 -19.86
N ASN A 207 -18.74 19.73 -20.34
CA ASN A 207 -17.55 19.97 -21.19
C ASN A 207 -17.88 20.66 -22.52
N ASP A 208 -19.07 20.43 -23.06
CA ASP A 208 -19.60 21.10 -24.26
C ASP A 208 -20.12 22.53 -23.96
N LEU A 209 -19.99 22.97 -22.71
CA LEU A 209 -20.53 24.21 -22.15
C LEU A 209 -22.06 24.28 -22.13
N SER A 210 -22.77 23.17 -22.30
CA SER A 210 -24.19 23.12 -21.98
C SER A 210 -24.40 23.14 -20.47
N ILE A 211 -25.55 23.67 -20.06
CA ILE A 211 -25.99 23.71 -18.67
C ILE A 211 -27.15 22.74 -18.48
N ALA A 212 -27.10 21.97 -17.39
CA ALA A 212 -28.22 21.19 -16.91
C ALA A 212 -28.67 21.72 -15.55
N ILE A 213 -29.98 21.98 -15.41
CA ILE A 213 -30.62 22.43 -14.17
C ILE A 213 -31.38 21.27 -13.58
N TYR A 214 -31.08 20.93 -12.33
CA TYR A 214 -31.70 19.84 -11.58
C TYR A 214 -32.45 20.40 -10.37
N LYS A 215 -33.62 19.85 -10.07
CA LYS A 215 -34.37 20.23 -8.87
C LYS A 215 -33.65 19.76 -7.61
N THR A 216 -33.66 20.56 -6.55
CA THR A 216 -33.25 20.10 -5.21
C THR A 216 -34.40 19.35 -4.53
N SER A 217 -34.86 18.26 -5.15
CA SER A 217 -35.88 17.34 -4.63
C SER A 217 -35.37 15.91 -4.69
N ASP A 218 -36.12 14.96 -4.13
CA ASP A 218 -35.74 13.54 -4.16
C ASP A 218 -35.43 13.06 -5.59
N GLY A 219 -34.35 12.28 -5.72
CA GLY A 219 -33.77 11.84 -7.00
C GLY A 219 -33.14 12.93 -7.86
N SER A 220 -33.26 14.21 -7.48
CA SER A 220 -32.80 15.38 -8.23
C SER A 220 -33.07 15.26 -9.74
N PRO A 221 -34.33 15.29 -10.19
CA PRO A 221 -34.65 15.16 -11.61
C PRO A 221 -34.14 16.36 -12.40
N VAL A 222 -33.76 16.12 -13.66
CA VAL A 222 -33.41 17.21 -14.59
C VAL A 222 -34.68 18.00 -14.90
N GLU A 223 -34.62 19.31 -14.68
CA GLU A 223 -35.68 20.24 -15.08
C GLU A 223 -35.44 20.79 -16.48
N LEU A 224 -34.18 21.15 -16.79
CA LEU A 224 -33.87 21.84 -18.04
C LEU A 224 -32.47 21.49 -18.53
N TYR A 225 -32.35 21.26 -19.83
CA TYR A 225 -31.07 21.23 -20.56
C TYR A 225 -30.98 22.46 -21.46
N ILE A 226 -29.88 23.19 -21.34
CA ILE A 226 -29.68 24.48 -21.97
C ILE A 226 -28.38 24.42 -22.79
N PRO A 227 -28.45 24.43 -24.13
CA PRO A 227 -27.28 24.58 -24.99
C PRO A 227 -26.53 25.88 -24.69
N LYS A 228 -25.23 25.89 -24.97
CA LYS A 228 -24.33 27.04 -24.75
C LYS A 228 -24.87 28.35 -25.34
N GLU A 229 -25.52 28.25 -26.50
CA GLU A 229 -26.02 29.40 -27.26
C GLU A 229 -27.29 30.01 -26.66
N LYS A 230 -27.94 29.32 -25.71
CA LYS A 230 -29.25 29.68 -25.16
C LYS A 230 -29.21 30.30 -23.76
N TYR A 231 -28.02 30.57 -23.22
CA TYR A 231 -27.89 31.28 -21.94
C TYR A 231 -26.90 32.43 -22.05
N GLN A 232 -27.10 33.44 -21.20
CA GLN A 232 -26.16 34.53 -20.98
C GLN A 232 -25.66 34.47 -19.55
N PHE A 233 -24.41 34.88 -19.34
CA PHE A 233 -23.81 34.98 -18.01
C PHE A 233 -23.31 36.40 -17.78
N ASN A 234 -23.84 37.04 -16.74
CA ASN A 234 -23.41 38.35 -16.29
C ASN A 234 -22.27 38.19 -15.27
N ASN A 235 -21.03 38.47 -15.70
CA ASN A 235 -19.84 38.37 -14.86
C ASN A 235 -19.90 39.28 -13.61
N THR A 236 -20.53 40.46 -13.73
CA THR A 236 -20.56 41.45 -12.64
C THR A 236 -21.52 41.04 -11.53
N GLN A 237 -22.64 40.41 -11.88
CA GLN A 237 -23.67 40.03 -10.93
C GLN A 237 -23.62 38.54 -10.56
N GLY A 238 -22.87 37.72 -11.31
CA GLY A 238 -22.86 36.27 -11.13
C GLY A 238 -24.24 35.66 -11.42
N ILE A 239 -24.88 36.06 -12.52
CA ILE A 239 -26.25 35.63 -12.86
C ILE A 239 -26.24 34.92 -14.21
N ILE A 240 -26.92 33.78 -14.29
CA ILE A 240 -27.18 33.05 -15.53
C ILE A 240 -28.61 33.30 -15.96
N THR A 241 -28.81 33.88 -17.13
CA THR A 241 -30.14 34.18 -17.67
C THR A 241 -30.45 33.24 -18.82
N VAL A 242 -31.63 32.62 -18.74
CA VAL A 242 -32.16 31.67 -19.72
C VAL A 242 -33.59 32.09 -20.02
N ASN A 243 -33.83 32.60 -21.23
CA ASN A 243 -35.08 33.29 -21.57
C ASN A 243 -35.36 34.41 -20.54
N GLU A 244 -36.48 34.35 -19.83
CA GLU A 244 -36.89 35.33 -18.81
C GLU A 244 -36.50 34.93 -17.37
N ILE A 245 -35.90 33.75 -17.19
CA ILE A 245 -35.54 33.22 -15.87
C ILE A 245 -34.07 33.53 -15.58
N SER A 246 -33.81 34.14 -14.42
CA SER A 246 -32.46 34.35 -13.92
C SER A 246 -32.14 33.37 -12.78
N TYR A 247 -31.02 32.69 -12.90
CA TYR A 247 -30.45 31.79 -11.90
C TYR A 247 -29.28 32.48 -11.21
N ILE A 248 -29.36 32.61 -9.89
CA ILE A 248 -28.38 33.31 -9.07
C ILE A 248 -27.62 32.27 -8.24
N PHE A 249 -26.30 32.32 -8.26
CA PHE A 249 -25.46 31.42 -7.47
C PHE A 249 -25.68 31.65 -5.97
N MET A 250 -25.80 30.55 -5.22
CA MET A 250 -25.99 30.60 -3.77
C MET A 250 -24.67 30.66 -3.00
N THR A 251 -23.56 30.28 -3.63
CA THR A 251 -22.21 30.35 -3.06
C THR A 251 -21.43 31.52 -3.66
N GLN A 252 -20.60 32.17 -2.85
CA GLN A 252 -19.77 33.28 -3.30
C GLN A 252 -18.76 32.86 -4.38
N ASN A 253 -18.26 31.62 -4.32
CA ASN A 253 -17.26 31.11 -5.27
C ASN A 253 -17.88 30.59 -6.59
N GLY A 254 -19.20 30.35 -6.61
CA GLY A 254 -19.89 29.76 -7.77
C GLY A 254 -19.66 30.53 -9.08
N PRO A 255 -19.86 31.87 -9.10
CA PRO A 255 -19.61 32.68 -10.29
C PRO A 255 -18.17 32.59 -10.81
N ASP A 256 -17.18 32.64 -9.92
CA ASP A 256 -15.76 32.62 -10.30
C ASP A 256 -15.37 31.26 -10.90
N ILE A 257 -15.78 30.16 -10.24
CA ILE A 257 -15.57 28.80 -10.74
C ILE A 257 -16.22 28.62 -12.12
N PHE A 258 -17.43 29.15 -12.31
CA PHE A 258 -18.14 29.07 -13.59
C PHE A 258 -17.41 29.81 -14.71
N VAL A 259 -16.90 31.02 -14.43
CA VAL A 259 -16.10 31.81 -15.39
C VAL A 259 -14.86 31.06 -15.81
N ASP A 260 -14.11 30.51 -14.84
CA ASP A 260 -12.84 29.87 -15.12
C ASP A 260 -13.00 28.51 -15.79
N ALA A 261 -14.03 27.75 -15.42
CA ALA A 261 -14.40 26.49 -16.08
C ALA A 261 -14.73 26.71 -17.57
N ARG A 262 -15.41 27.81 -17.92
CA ARG A 262 -15.70 28.15 -19.32
C ARG A 262 -14.44 28.44 -20.13
N LYS A 263 -13.40 29.00 -19.50
CA LYS A 263 -12.11 29.31 -20.13
C LYS A 263 -11.23 28.07 -20.26
N ASN A 264 -11.23 27.19 -19.25
CA ASN A 264 -10.37 26.00 -19.23
C ASN A 264 -11.19 24.71 -19.02
N ARG A 265 -11.65 24.13 -20.14
CA ARG A 265 -12.57 22.98 -20.16
C ARG A 265 -11.92 21.63 -19.89
N VAL A 266 -10.62 21.59 -19.60
CA VAL A 266 -9.88 20.33 -19.41
C VAL A 266 -9.53 20.11 -17.93
N SER A 267 -9.65 21.16 -17.11
CA SER A 267 -9.24 21.11 -15.71
C SER A 267 -10.30 20.46 -14.84
N PHE A 268 -9.96 19.30 -14.29
CA PHE A 268 -10.77 18.62 -13.26
C PHE A 268 -10.83 19.41 -11.93
N ILE A 269 -9.97 20.42 -11.75
CA ILE A 269 -9.95 21.25 -10.54
C ILE A 269 -11.28 21.96 -10.31
N PHE A 270 -11.97 22.41 -11.36
CA PHE A 270 -13.25 23.11 -11.20
C PHE A 270 -14.35 22.22 -10.61
N PHE A 271 -14.32 20.93 -10.94
CA PHE A 271 -15.20 19.93 -10.33
C PHE A 271 -14.89 19.74 -8.85
N ILE A 272 -13.60 19.71 -8.48
CA ILE A 272 -13.20 19.64 -7.06
C ILE A 272 -13.61 20.93 -6.33
N GLN A 273 -13.35 22.10 -6.91
CA GLN A 273 -13.73 23.41 -6.33
C GLN A 273 -15.23 23.57 -6.11
N SER A 274 -16.04 22.88 -6.91
CA SER A 274 -17.51 22.88 -6.77
C SER A 274 -17.99 22.35 -5.41
N PHE A 275 -17.17 21.55 -4.72
CA PHE A 275 -17.48 21.11 -3.35
C PHE A 275 -17.30 22.23 -2.31
N LYS A 276 -16.65 23.34 -2.63
CA LYS A 276 -16.36 24.41 -1.66
C LYS A 276 -17.63 25.16 -1.27
N GLY A 277 -17.98 25.11 0.01
CA GLY A 277 -19.08 25.89 0.58
C GLY A 277 -20.47 25.36 0.25
N ILE A 278 -20.59 24.12 -0.25
CA ILE A 278 -21.88 23.49 -0.52
C ILE A 278 -22.46 22.76 0.69
N GLU A 279 -21.74 22.69 1.82
CA GLU A 279 -22.15 21.98 3.05
C GLU A 279 -23.57 22.32 3.50
N ARG A 280 -23.97 23.60 3.46
CA ARG A 280 -25.32 24.06 3.82
C ARG A 280 -26.44 23.51 2.92
N TYR A 281 -26.08 22.92 1.79
CA TYR A 281 -26.97 22.39 0.76
C TYR A 281 -26.82 20.86 0.57
N ILE A 282 -25.80 20.24 1.21
CA ILE A 282 -25.51 18.80 1.12
C ILE A 282 -26.39 17.95 2.07
N PHE A 283 -26.89 18.52 3.17
CA PHE A 283 -27.51 17.79 4.30
C PHE A 283 -28.77 16.95 3.99
N MET A 284 -29.15 16.76 2.72
CA MET A 284 -30.38 16.08 2.33
C MET A 284 -30.21 14.97 1.27
N ASN A 285 -29.00 14.48 0.96
CA ASN A 285 -28.79 13.53 -0.14
C ASN A 285 -29.34 14.03 -1.50
N LEU A 286 -29.42 15.35 -1.68
CA LEU A 286 -29.99 15.99 -2.86
C LEU A 286 -28.96 16.29 -3.95
N LEU A 287 -27.75 15.75 -3.88
CA LEU A 287 -26.82 15.93 -5.01
C LEU A 287 -27.30 15.07 -6.18
N PRO A 288 -27.38 15.63 -7.41
CA PRO A 288 -27.66 14.86 -8.60
C PRO A 288 -26.76 13.63 -8.73
N GLU A 289 -27.35 12.48 -9.05
CA GLU A 289 -26.63 11.20 -9.20
C GLU A 289 -25.47 11.30 -10.20
N VAL A 290 -25.59 12.16 -11.22
CA VAL A 290 -24.52 12.43 -12.19
C VAL A 290 -23.24 12.96 -11.54
N ILE A 291 -23.32 13.70 -10.43
CA ILE A 291 -22.15 14.19 -9.68
C ILE A 291 -21.51 13.03 -8.93
N HIS A 292 -22.32 12.17 -8.29
CA HIS A 292 -21.86 10.97 -7.63
C HIS A 292 -21.13 10.04 -8.62
N ASN A 293 -21.74 9.79 -9.78
CA ASN A 293 -21.20 8.93 -10.82
C ASN A 293 -19.90 9.51 -11.41
N GLN A 294 -19.80 10.82 -11.60
CA GLN A 294 -18.54 11.46 -11.98
C GLN A 294 -17.49 11.36 -10.88
N PHE A 295 -17.87 11.50 -9.61
CA PHE A 295 -16.95 11.34 -8.48
C PHE A 295 -16.34 9.94 -8.47
N ILE A 296 -17.15 8.87 -8.54
CA ILE A 296 -16.66 7.49 -8.64
C ILE A 296 -15.77 7.30 -9.89
N SER A 297 -16.19 7.83 -11.04
CA SER A 297 -15.40 7.76 -12.28
C SER A 297 -14.05 8.44 -12.16
N SER A 298 -13.98 9.56 -11.43
CA SER A 298 -12.73 10.28 -11.17
C SER A 298 -11.79 9.55 -10.21
N LEU A 299 -12.33 8.77 -9.25
CA LEU A 299 -11.52 7.88 -8.41
C LEU A 299 -10.96 6.70 -9.20
N ARG A 300 -11.76 6.15 -10.14
CA ARG A 300 -11.38 5.05 -11.03
C ARG A 300 -10.28 5.44 -12.04
N ALA A 301 -10.10 6.73 -12.30
CA ALA A 301 -9.09 7.23 -13.21
C ALA A 301 -7.70 6.69 -12.84
N LEU A 302 -6.98 6.15 -13.82
CA LEU A 302 -5.78 5.31 -13.67
C LEU A 302 -4.64 5.90 -12.86
N GLY A 303 -4.58 7.22 -12.73
CA GLY A 303 -3.60 7.88 -11.89
C GLY A 303 -3.88 7.73 -10.40
N ILE A 304 -5.10 7.32 -9.99
CA ILE A 304 -5.60 7.31 -8.60
C ILE A 304 -5.34 8.64 -7.87
N GLY A 305 -4.99 9.71 -8.59
CA GLY A 305 -4.46 10.94 -8.02
C GLY A 305 -5.50 11.66 -7.19
N PHE A 306 -6.77 11.56 -7.58
CA PHE A 306 -7.86 12.15 -6.81
C PHE A 306 -8.07 11.39 -5.49
N GLY A 307 -8.12 10.06 -5.52
CA GLY A 307 -8.17 9.24 -4.30
C GLY A 307 -6.97 9.51 -3.38
N HIS A 308 -5.77 9.59 -3.95
CA HIS A 308 -4.55 9.94 -3.21
C HIS A 308 -4.66 11.33 -2.57
N ALA A 309 -5.15 12.34 -3.29
CA ALA A 309 -5.27 13.69 -2.78
C ALA A 309 -6.23 13.80 -1.58
N ILE A 310 -7.37 13.10 -1.64
CA ILE A 310 -8.36 13.06 -0.55
C ILE A 310 -7.81 12.31 0.67
N VAL A 311 -7.23 11.12 0.47
CA VAL A 311 -6.69 10.37 1.61
C VAL A 311 -5.48 11.10 2.21
N GLN A 312 -4.71 11.83 1.41
CA GLN A 312 -3.57 12.62 1.89
C GLN A 312 -4.04 13.81 2.73
N SER A 313 -5.17 14.44 2.40
CA SER A 313 -5.71 15.52 3.23
C SER A 313 -6.16 15.00 4.60
N LEU A 314 -6.50 13.70 4.71
CA LEU A 314 -6.93 13.01 5.93
C LEU A 314 -5.77 12.56 6.85
N VAL A 315 -4.52 12.47 6.38
CA VAL A 315 -3.39 11.89 7.13
C VAL A 315 -3.19 12.53 8.53
N ASP A 316 -3.33 13.85 8.60
CA ASP A 316 -3.14 14.63 9.84
C ASP A 316 -4.45 14.90 10.59
N THR A 317 -5.54 14.27 10.17
CA THR A 317 -6.86 14.47 10.77
C THR A 317 -7.22 13.31 11.71
N SER A 318 -8.10 13.57 12.67
CA SER A 318 -8.73 12.55 13.49
C SER A 318 -9.91 11.84 12.79
N ASP A 319 -10.29 12.27 11.58
CA ASP A 319 -11.44 11.75 10.84
C ASP A 319 -11.12 10.42 10.13
N ARG A 320 -11.17 9.35 10.93
CA ARG A 320 -10.98 7.98 10.45
C ARG A 320 -12.19 7.47 9.66
N LYS A 321 -13.39 8.00 9.93
CA LYS A 321 -14.63 7.53 9.31
C LYS A 321 -14.71 7.92 7.85
N THR A 322 -14.40 9.17 7.52
CA THR A 322 -14.34 9.62 6.11
C THR A 322 -13.27 8.85 5.34
N SER A 323 -12.14 8.52 5.96
CA SER A 323 -11.13 7.66 5.32
C SER A 323 -11.69 6.31 4.88
N LEU A 324 -12.48 5.66 5.75
CA LEU A 324 -13.11 4.37 5.43
C LEU A 324 -14.14 4.49 4.31
N TYR A 325 -14.94 5.57 4.31
CA TYR A 325 -15.90 5.83 3.23
C TYR A 325 -15.22 6.04 1.87
N ILE A 326 -14.10 6.77 1.84
CA ILE A 326 -13.29 6.89 0.63
C ILE A 326 -12.72 5.52 0.22
N PHE A 327 -12.29 4.68 1.16
CA PHE A 327 -11.85 3.31 0.83
C PHE A 327 -12.98 2.45 0.26
N SER A 328 -14.20 2.55 0.78
CA SER A 328 -15.38 1.90 0.20
C SER A 328 -15.64 2.37 -1.23
N MET A 329 -15.54 3.68 -1.50
CA MET A 329 -15.68 4.20 -2.86
C MET A 329 -14.55 3.76 -3.80
N LEU A 330 -13.31 3.62 -3.30
CA LEU A 330 -12.21 3.06 -4.08
C LEU A 330 -12.42 1.57 -4.41
N ILE A 331 -13.16 0.82 -3.58
CA ILE A 331 -13.56 -0.56 -3.88
C ILE A 331 -14.59 -0.58 -5.00
N GLU A 332 -15.63 0.24 -4.91
CA GLU A 332 -16.62 0.39 -5.98
C GLU A 332 -15.98 0.86 -7.30
N ALA A 333 -14.98 1.74 -7.20
CA ALA A 333 -14.19 2.20 -8.32
C ALA A 333 -13.24 1.12 -8.87
N GLY A 334 -12.99 0.01 -8.14
CA GLY A 334 -12.09 -1.07 -8.56
C GLY A 334 -10.60 -0.69 -8.48
N VAL A 335 -10.23 0.17 -7.53
CA VAL A 335 -8.86 0.70 -7.42
C VAL A 335 -8.30 0.68 -5.99
N PHE A 336 -9.06 0.20 -5.01
CA PHE A 336 -8.61 0.13 -3.61
C PHE A 336 -7.35 -0.73 -3.42
N ALA A 337 -7.30 -1.95 -3.94
CA ALA A 337 -6.11 -2.80 -3.77
C ALA A 337 -4.86 -2.23 -4.48
N PRO A 338 -4.94 -1.76 -5.74
CA PRO A 338 -3.85 -1.03 -6.37
C PRO A 338 -3.41 0.22 -5.59
N PHE A 339 -4.35 0.98 -5.05
CA PHE A 339 -4.07 2.15 -4.21
C PHE A 339 -3.24 1.77 -2.99
N ILE A 340 -3.68 0.78 -2.21
CA ILE A 340 -2.97 0.30 -1.02
C ILE A 340 -1.57 -0.20 -1.37
N ARG A 341 -1.43 -1.05 -2.39
CA ARG A 341 -0.10 -1.53 -2.82
C ARG A 341 0.85 -0.38 -3.18
N SER A 342 0.33 0.65 -3.86
CA SER A 342 1.12 1.83 -4.24
C SER A 342 1.56 2.62 -3.02
N VAL A 343 0.65 3.01 -2.12
CA VAL A 343 1.00 3.90 -1.00
C VAL A 343 1.98 3.26 -0.03
N PHE A 344 1.90 1.94 0.19
CA PHE A 344 2.88 1.23 1.03
C PHE A 344 4.25 1.14 0.36
N MET A 345 4.30 0.99 -0.95
CA MET A 345 5.56 0.97 -1.67
C MET A 345 6.19 2.37 -1.78
N ASP A 346 5.38 3.42 -1.97
CA ASP A 346 5.84 4.80 -2.01
C ASP A 346 6.48 5.23 -0.68
N ASP A 347 5.93 4.74 0.45
CA ASP A 347 6.52 4.93 1.78
C ASP A 347 7.89 4.25 1.92
N VAL A 348 8.15 3.12 1.24
CA VAL A 348 9.39 2.35 1.40
C VAL A 348 10.46 2.77 0.38
N LYS A 349 10.07 3.07 -0.86
CA LYS A 349 11.00 3.21 -2.00
C LYS A 349 12.09 4.25 -1.78
N ASN A 350 11.80 5.31 -1.03
CA ASN A 350 12.73 6.41 -0.76
C ASN A 350 13.35 6.38 0.65
N ILE A 351 13.09 5.35 1.46
CA ILE A 351 13.67 5.25 2.81
C ILE A 351 15.05 4.60 2.74
N ASP A 352 16.10 5.29 3.19
CA ASP A 352 17.45 4.71 3.23
C ASP A 352 17.73 3.95 4.53
N ASN A 353 17.03 4.30 5.61
CA ASN A 353 17.22 3.71 6.91
C ASN A 353 15.96 2.96 7.36
N PRO A 354 16.02 1.61 7.47
CA PRO A 354 14.90 0.78 7.94
C PRO A 354 14.25 1.23 9.25
N SER A 355 15.01 1.88 10.14
CA SER A 355 14.46 2.37 11.41
C SER A 355 13.40 3.47 11.21
N LYS A 356 13.29 4.10 10.04
CA LYS A 356 12.27 5.12 9.76
C LYS A 356 10.96 4.54 9.21
N LEU A 357 10.93 3.25 8.88
CA LEU A 357 9.77 2.59 8.26
C LEU A 357 8.50 2.81 9.08
N TYR A 358 7.51 3.44 8.45
CA TYR A 358 6.16 3.66 8.97
C TYR A 358 6.08 4.31 10.36
N ARG A 359 7.08 5.10 10.75
CA ARG A 359 7.05 5.85 12.02
C ARG A 359 6.30 7.18 11.92
N ASN A 360 6.35 7.82 10.75
CA ASN A 360 5.68 9.09 10.50
C ASN A 360 4.20 8.89 10.16
N SER A 361 3.43 9.98 10.23
CA SER A 361 2.09 10.02 9.65
C SER A 361 2.21 10.16 8.13
N THR A 362 1.72 9.16 7.42
CA THR A 362 1.78 8.97 5.97
C THR A 362 0.45 8.39 5.49
N LEU A 363 0.26 8.29 4.18
CA LEU A 363 -0.92 7.61 3.61
C LEU A 363 -1.02 6.15 4.06
N ALA A 364 0.08 5.40 3.98
CA ALA A 364 0.10 3.99 4.35
C ALA A 364 -0.26 3.79 5.82
N THR A 365 0.27 4.65 6.69
CA THR A 365 0.00 4.58 8.13
C THR A 365 -1.39 5.10 8.50
N CYS A 366 -1.91 6.10 7.79
CA CYS A 366 -3.30 6.53 7.89
C CYS A 366 -4.26 5.40 7.50
N ALA A 367 -4.03 4.74 6.36
CA ALA A 367 -4.81 3.60 5.90
C ALA A 367 -4.76 2.44 6.91
N SER A 368 -3.57 2.12 7.42
CA SER A 368 -3.38 1.11 8.48
C SER A 368 -4.24 1.42 9.70
N SER A 369 -4.11 2.62 10.26
CA SER A 369 -4.81 3.00 11.49
C SER A 369 -6.32 3.08 11.30
N SER A 370 -6.81 3.60 10.17
CA SER A 370 -8.26 3.66 9.89
C SER A 370 -8.87 2.25 9.75
N ILE A 371 -8.21 1.36 8.99
CA ILE A 371 -8.70 -0.01 8.77
C ILE A 371 -8.61 -0.85 10.05
N MET A 372 -7.48 -0.80 10.76
CA MET A 372 -7.29 -1.55 12.00
C MET A 372 -8.21 -1.04 13.12
N GLY A 373 -8.44 0.26 13.19
CA GLY A 373 -9.34 0.86 14.18
C GLY A 373 -10.80 0.43 14.01
N SER A 374 -11.28 0.27 12.77
CA SER A 374 -12.65 -0.17 12.50
C SER A 374 -12.78 -1.70 12.53
N TYR A 375 -12.05 -2.40 11.67
CA TYR A 375 -12.20 -3.86 11.52
C TYR A 375 -11.54 -4.66 12.63
N GLY A 376 -10.50 -4.10 13.27
CA GLY A 376 -9.79 -4.75 14.38
C GLY A 376 -10.41 -4.49 15.75
N SER A 377 -11.38 -3.58 15.88
CA SER A 377 -11.96 -3.23 17.19
C SER A 377 -12.60 -4.43 17.91
N PRO A 378 -13.44 -5.28 17.26
CA PRO A 378 -14.00 -6.46 17.93
C PRO A 378 -12.94 -7.46 18.40
N LEU A 379 -11.88 -7.64 17.61
CA LEU A 379 -10.76 -8.51 17.98
C LEU A 379 -9.96 -7.92 19.16
N MET A 380 -9.80 -6.59 19.21
CA MET A 380 -9.12 -5.91 20.30
C MET A 380 -9.83 -6.11 21.64
N LEU A 381 -11.17 -6.09 21.65
CA LEU A 381 -11.96 -6.34 22.86
C LEU A 381 -11.66 -7.74 23.42
N LYS A 382 -11.66 -8.77 22.55
CA LYS A 382 -11.30 -10.15 22.93
C LYS A 382 -9.87 -10.26 23.47
N ILE A 383 -8.93 -9.53 22.86
CA ILE A 383 -7.53 -9.48 23.32
C ILE A 383 -7.46 -8.88 24.73
N LYS A 384 -8.13 -7.74 24.97
CA LYS A 384 -8.17 -7.10 26.29
C LYS A 384 -8.78 -8.01 27.35
N GLU A 385 -9.90 -8.65 27.04
CA GLU A 385 -10.56 -9.60 27.93
C GLU A 385 -9.64 -10.78 28.28
N SER A 386 -8.97 -11.36 27.28
CA SER A 386 -8.02 -12.46 27.48
C SER A 386 -6.82 -12.04 28.34
N ILE A 387 -6.25 -10.86 28.11
CA ILE A 387 -5.15 -10.34 28.94
C ILE A 387 -5.61 -10.15 30.38
N ASN A 388 -6.80 -9.55 30.59
CA ASN A 388 -7.36 -9.31 31.91
C ASN A 388 -7.64 -10.60 32.68
N GLN A 389 -8.10 -11.66 32.00
CA GLN A 389 -8.29 -12.98 32.62
C GLN A 389 -6.95 -13.57 33.08
N ASN A 390 -5.94 -13.60 32.19
CA ASN A 390 -4.60 -14.11 32.53
C ASN A 390 -3.96 -13.32 33.69
N MET A 391 -4.18 -12.01 33.78
CA MET A 391 -3.66 -11.16 34.86
C MET A 391 -4.35 -11.41 36.21
N LYS A 392 -5.62 -11.86 36.23
CA LYS A 392 -6.34 -12.18 37.47
C LYS A 392 -5.84 -13.47 38.10
N ASP A 393 -5.47 -14.46 37.28
CA ASP A 393 -4.99 -15.77 37.73
C ASP A 393 -3.59 -15.71 38.38
N VAL A 394 -2.81 -14.65 38.13
CA VAL A 394 -1.42 -14.48 38.59
C VAL A 394 -1.29 -13.68 39.90
N ARG A 395 -2.40 -13.21 40.50
CA ARG A 395 -2.37 -12.44 41.77
C ARG A 395 -2.01 -13.28 43.02
N SER A 396 -1.58 -14.53 42.87
CA SER A 396 -0.96 -15.34 43.94
C SER A 396 0.58 -15.19 43.93
N LYS A 397 1.20 -15.14 45.13
CA LYS A 397 2.55 -14.61 45.41
C LYS A 397 3.78 -15.36 44.83
N GLU A 398 3.64 -16.32 43.92
CA GLU A 398 4.77 -17.02 43.27
C GLU A 398 5.31 -16.25 42.04
N ALA A 399 5.60 -14.96 42.23
CA ALA A 399 5.37 -13.89 41.25
C ALA A 399 6.51 -13.55 40.25
N ILE A 400 7.52 -14.41 40.04
CA ILE A 400 8.60 -14.12 39.05
C ILE A 400 8.66 -15.18 37.95
N ILE A 401 8.69 -16.47 38.31
CA ILE A 401 8.62 -17.58 37.33
C ILE A 401 7.22 -17.63 36.72
N ASN A 402 6.17 -17.50 37.52
CA ASN A 402 4.79 -17.44 37.03
C ASN A 402 4.52 -16.18 36.19
N ASN A 403 5.26 -15.10 36.43
CA ASN A 403 5.11 -13.87 35.67
C ASN A 403 5.72 -14.02 34.25
N LYS A 404 6.90 -14.63 34.11
CA LYS A 404 7.45 -14.94 32.77
C LYS A 404 6.58 -15.93 31.99
N ILE A 405 6.10 -17.00 32.64
CA ILE A 405 5.21 -17.99 32.02
C ILE A 405 3.87 -17.35 31.62
N CYS A 406 3.26 -16.53 32.48
CA CYS A 406 2.04 -15.80 32.17
C CYS A 406 2.22 -14.88 30.97
N LEU A 407 3.35 -14.20 30.87
CA LEU A 407 3.62 -13.26 29.80
C LEU A 407 3.87 -13.98 28.45
N HIS A 408 4.56 -15.14 28.46
CA HIS A 408 4.67 -16.02 27.29
C HIS A 408 3.29 -16.55 26.86
N ASN A 409 2.48 -17.00 27.81
CA ASN A 409 1.12 -17.48 27.55
C ASN A 409 0.24 -16.35 26.99
N THR A 410 0.43 -15.12 27.46
CA THR A 410 -0.28 -13.95 26.95
C THR A 410 0.09 -13.67 25.50
N MET A 411 1.38 -13.73 25.13
CA MET A 411 1.80 -13.63 23.73
C MET A 411 1.16 -14.73 22.88
N ARG A 412 1.19 -15.99 23.33
CA ARG A 412 0.55 -17.10 22.61
C ARG A 412 -0.95 -16.93 22.46
N ASN A 413 -1.63 -16.47 23.51
CA ASN A 413 -3.06 -16.17 23.46
C ASN A 413 -3.37 -15.06 22.46
N VAL A 414 -2.56 -13.99 22.41
CA VAL A 414 -2.70 -12.92 21.41
C VAL A 414 -2.49 -13.47 20.00
N MET A 415 -1.44 -14.29 19.78
CA MET A 415 -1.18 -14.93 18.49
C MET A 415 -2.36 -15.83 18.05
N ASN A 416 -2.89 -16.63 18.98
CA ASN A 416 -4.03 -17.52 18.72
C ASN A 416 -5.31 -16.74 18.41
N LEU A 417 -5.62 -15.68 19.16
CA LEU A 417 -6.78 -14.84 18.88
C LEU A 417 -6.67 -14.13 17.52
N CYS A 418 -5.45 -13.82 17.10
CA CYS A 418 -5.17 -13.13 15.84
C CYS A 418 -4.91 -14.09 14.67
N SER A 419 -5.07 -15.41 14.83
CA SER A 419 -4.88 -16.36 13.72
C SER A 419 -5.89 -16.13 12.59
N ASP A 420 -7.11 -15.71 12.96
CA ASP A 420 -8.23 -15.44 12.06
C ASP A 420 -8.51 -13.94 11.96
N ILE A 421 -7.47 -13.15 11.64
CA ILE A 421 -7.59 -11.70 11.54
C ILE A 421 -8.48 -11.28 10.34
N PRO A 422 -9.24 -10.19 10.43
CA PRO A 422 -10.05 -9.72 9.31
C PRO A 422 -9.24 -9.48 8.04
N LEU A 423 -9.80 -9.85 6.88
CA LEU A 423 -9.15 -9.72 5.57
C LEU A 423 -8.58 -8.32 5.30
N HIS A 424 -9.29 -7.27 5.72
CA HIS A 424 -8.85 -5.88 5.56
C HIS A 424 -7.51 -5.62 6.25
N MET A 425 -7.33 -6.14 7.47
CA MET A 425 -6.09 -6.01 8.24
C MET A 425 -4.99 -6.90 7.66
N ASN A 426 -5.34 -8.14 7.31
CA ASN A 426 -4.46 -9.10 6.66
C ASN A 426 -3.87 -8.53 5.35
N PHE A 427 -4.67 -7.82 4.55
CA PHE A 427 -4.22 -7.13 3.34
C PHE A 427 -3.24 -5.98 3.63
N ILE A 428 -3.43 -5.25 4.74
CA ILE A 428 -2.45 -4.25 5.19
C ILE A 428 -1.13 -4.92 5.57
N PHE A 429 -1.15 -5.99 6.37
CA PHE A 429 0.08 -6.72 6.73
C PHE A 429 0.79 -7.31 5.51
N SER A 430 0.03 -7.85 4.55
CA SER A 430 0.57 -8.32 3.28
C SER A 430 1.25 -7.19 2.49
N SER A 431 0.61 -6.03 2.40
CA SER A 431 1.15 -4.85 1.70
C SER A 431 2.43 -4.33 2.37
N VAL A 432 2.47 -4.28 3.71
CA VAL A 432 3.66 -3.93 4.50
C VAL A 432 4.79 -4.92 4.25
N PHE A 433 4.50 -6.21 4.31
CA PHE A 433 5.48 -7.27 4.13
C PHE A 433 6.11 -7.22 2.74
N LYS A 434 5.28 -7.19 1.68
CA LYS A 434 5.75 -7.21 0.30
C LYS A 434 6.53 -5.95 -0.08
N SER A 435 6.03 -4.77 0.28
CA SER A 435 6.73 -3.51 0.00
C SER A 435 8.08 -3.44 0.73
N THR A 436 8.14 -3.85 2.00
CA THR A 436 9.40 -3.90 2.75
C THR A 436 10.36 -4.92 2.15
N ARG A 437 9.88 -6.12 1.80
CA ARG A 437 10.69 -7.19 1.19
C ARG A 437 11.37 -6.74 -0.09
N ARG A 438 10.68 -5.98 -0.95
CA ARG A 438 11.25 -5.51 -2.23
C ARG A 438 12.50 -4.65 -2.07
N LYS A 439 12.61 -3.89 -0.98
CA LYS A 439 13.77 -3.02 -0.70
C LYS A 439 14.72 -3.60 0.34
N PHE A 440 14.17 -4.17 1.40
CA PHE A 440 14.89 -4.64 2.57
C PHE A 440 14.60 -6.11 2.84
N THR A 441 15.45 -6.99 2.33
CA THR A 441 15.28 -8.44 2.44
C THR A 441 15.98 -9.07 3.62
N ASP A 442 16.99 -8.39 4.16
CA ASP A 442 17.88 -8.95 5.17
C ASP A 442 17.21 -8.97 6.56
N ASN A 443 17.69 -9.88 7.42
CA ASN A 443 17.45 -9.86 8.87
C ASN A 443 15.98 -9.90 9.29
N LEU A 444 15.11 -10.59 8.55
CA LEU A 444 13.67 -10.69 8.84
C LEU A 444 12.95 -9.33 8.90
N LEU A 445 13.55 -8.28 8.34
CA LEU A 445 13.03 -6.92 8.44
C LEU A 445 11.57 -6.79 7.97
N PRO A 446 11.11 -7.43 6.88
CA PRO A 446 9.70 -7.46 6.52
C PRO A 446 8.77 -7.94 7.66
N ALA A 447 9.15 -8.99 8.39
CA ALA A 447 8.39 -9.49 9.52
C ALA A 447 8.43 -8.53 10.72
N VAL A 448 9.59 -7.93 11.00
CA VAL A 448 9.75 -6.90 12.05
C VAL A 448 8.89 -5.67 11.74
N THR A 449 8.77 -5.30 10.47
CA THR A 449 7.97 -4.16 10.04
C THR A 449 6.47 -4.46 10.15
N VAL A 450 6.02 -5.66 9.77
CA VAL A 450 4.65 -6.15 10.05
C VAL A 450 4.36 -6.08 11.55
N SER A 451 5.28 -6.58 12.38
CA SER A 451 5.17 -6.53 13.84
C SER A 451 5.06 -5.11 14.37
N SER A 452 5.86 -4.19 13.82
CA SER A 452 5.84 -2.79 14.22
C SER A 452 4.48 -2.16 13.95
N ILE A 453 3.84 -2.45 12.82
CA ILE A 453 2.48 -2.01 12.54
C ILE A 453 1.48 -2.68 13.50
N PHE A 454 1.53 -4.01 13.62
CA PHE A 454 0.63 -4.81 14.46
C PHE A 454 0.63 -4.32 15.93
N ILE A 455 1.81 -4.10 16.49
CA ILE A 455 1.95 -3.65 17.87
C ILE A 455 1.74 -2.15 18.01
N LEU A 456 2.53 -1.33 17.31
CA LEU A 456 2.60 0.09 17.62
C LEU A 456 1.38 0.86 17.12
N ARG A 457 0.68 0.35 16.10
CA ARG A 457 -0.47 1.02 15.48
C ARG A 457 -1.81 0.35 15.74
N TYR A 458 -1.82 -0.90 16.19
CA TYR A 458 -3.05 -1.62 16.51
C TYR A 458 -3.15 -2.04 17.98
N ILE A 459 -2.23 -2.84 18.53
CA ILE A 459 -2.36 -3.35 19.90
C ILE A 459 -2.08 -2.27 20.95
N MET A 460 -0.91 -1.66 20.91
CA MET A 460 -0.40 -0.78 21.94
C MET A 460 -1.25 0.48 22.21
N PRO A 461 -1.80 1.18 21.19
CA PRO A 461 -2.67 2.33 21.42
C PRO A 461 -3.89 2.01 22.30
N HIS A 462 -4.38 0.77 22.25
CA HIS A 462 -5.53 0.35 23.04
C HIS A 462 -5.16 -0.12 24.46
N LEU A 463 -3.92 -0.60 24.65
CA LEU A 463 -3.45 -1.09 25.96
C LEU A 463 -2.82 0.00 26.82
N ILE A 464 -2.10 0.98 26.25
CA ILE A 464 -1.46 2.06 27.03
C ILE A 464 -2.48 2.94 27.74
N ASN A 465 -3.63 3.17 27.09
CA ASN A 465 -4.70 4.02 27.62
C ASN A 465 -5.46 3.37 28.78
N ASP A 466 -5.18 2.09 29.05
CA ASP A 466 -5.74 1.33 30.16
C ASP A 466 -4.64 1.11 31.22
N PRO A 467 -4.71 1.79 32.39
CA PRO A 467 -3.68 1.70 33.43
C PRO A 467 -3.38 0.27 33.88
N GLU A 468 -4.40 -0.61 33.88
CA GLU A 468 -4.27 -2.00 34.32
C GLU A 468 -3.50 -2.87 33.29
N LEU A 469 -3.56 -2.49 32.02
CA LEU A 469 -2.96 -3.25 30.91
C LEU A 469 -1.62 -2.68 30.43
N LYS A 470 -1.22 -1.50 30.91
CA LYS A 470 -0.03 -0.78 30.45
C LYS A 470 1.26 -1.58 30.57
N GLU A 471 1.48 -2.28 31.69
CA GLU A 471 2.68 -3.10 31.89
C GLU A 471 2.71 -4.30 30.92
N CYS A 472 1.58 -4.96 30.73
CA CYS A 472 1.44 -6.04 29.75
C CYS A 472 1.66 -5.54 28.32
N GLY A 473 1.12 -4.37 27.96
CA GLY A 473 1.36 -3.73 26.67
C GLY A 473 2.85 -3.46 26.41
N ASN A 474 3.59 -2.99 27.42
CA ASN A 474 5.04 -2.82 27.32
C ASN A 474 5.78 -4.15 27.10
N PHE A 475 5.35 -5.22 27.76
CA PHE A 475 5.89 -6.55 27.55
C PHE A 475 5.62 -7.07 26.13
N LEU A 476 4.35 -7.05 25.70
CA LEU A 476 3.96 -7.47 24.34
C LEU A 476 4.75 -6.71 23.29
N THR A 477 4.94 -5.40 23.51
CA THR A 477 5.74 -4.56 22.62
C THR A 477 7.18 -5.06 22.52
N LYS A 478 7.84 -5.36 23.63
CA LYS A 478 9.21 -5.87 23.61
C LYS A 478 9.30 -7.22 22.91
N GLY A 479 8.31 -8.10 23.11
CA GLY A 479 8.33 -9.46 22.57
C GLY A 479 8.07 -9.52 21.08
N PHE A 480 7.00 -8.89 20.63
CA PHE A 480 6.67 -8.83 19.21
C PHE A 480 7.68 -7.98 18.41
N LEU A 481 8.30 -6.94 18.98
CA LEU A 481 9.40 -6.22 18.31
C LEU A 481 10.74 -6.99 18.32
N LEU A 482 10.77 -8.23 18.81
CA LEU A 482 11.93 -9.12 18.80
C LEU A 482 13.18 -8.50 19.47
N ARG A 483 13.00 -7.78 20.59
CA ARG A 483 14.12 -7.14 21.30
C ARG A 483 15.00 -8.17 21.99
N LYS A 484 16.09 -8.56 21.33
CA LYS A 484 17.06 -9.58 21.76
C LYS A 484 17.76 -9.30 23.10
N SER A 485 17.81 -8.05 23.54
CA SER A 485 18.54 -7.66 24.77
C SER A 485 17.72 -7.79 26.04
N ASP A 486 16.44 -8.18 25.97
CA ASP A 486 15.58 -8.29 27.16
C ASP A 486 15.48 -9.75 27.65
N PRO A 487 16.03 -10.09 28.83
CA PRO A 487 16.04 -11.46 29.36
C PRO A 487 14.65 -12.01 29.68
N THR A 488 13.63 -11.14 29.77
CA THR A 488 12.24 -11.53 30.03
C THR A 488 11.56 -12.19 28.83
N ILE A 489 12.07 -12.01 27.61
CA ILE A 489 11.45 -12.50 26.35
C ILE A 489 12.44 -13.32 25.50
N ASN A 490 13.65 -13.56 26.01
CA ASN A 490 14.67 -14.33 25.32
C ASN A 490 14.38 -15.85 25.42
N ASP A 491 13.30 -16.28 24.76
CA ASP A 491 12.86 -17.67 24.58
C ASP A 491 12.85 -17.96 23.08
N GLU A 492 13.70 -18.90 22.65
CA GLU A 492 13.92 -19.20 21.23
C GLU A 492 12.66 -19.74 20.54
N ASP A 493 11.93 -20.63 21.22
CA ASP A 493 10.71 -21.23 20.69
C ASP A 493 9.63 -20.16 20.53
N LEU A 494 9.46 -19.30 21.53
CA LEU A 494 8.49 -18.20 21.47
C LEU A 494 8.84 -17.18 20.37
N ILE A 495 10.12 -16.84 20.20
CA ILE A 495 10.57 -15.96 19.12
C ILE A 495 10.27 -16.58 17.75
N ARG A 496 10.51 -17.88 17.58
CA ARG A 496 10.21 -18.61 16.35
C ARG A 496 8.70 -18.64 16.07
N GLU A 497 7.89 -18.99 17.07
CA GLU A 497 6.43 -18.94 16.98
C GLU A 497 5.95 -17.54 16.57
N THR A 498 6.50 -16.50 17.19
CA THR A 498 6.18 -15.09 16.90
C THR A 498 6.55 -14.73 15.47
N CYS A 499 7.74 -15.08 15.01
CA CYS A 499 8.14 -14.85 13.62
C CYS A 499 7.20 -15.55 12.65
N LEU A 500 6.90 -16.84 12.84
CA LEU A 500 5.98 -17.59 11.98
C LEU A 500 4.58 -16.96 11.97
N PHE A 501 4.07 -16.57 13.14
CA PHE A 501 2.80 -15.85 13.27
C PHE A 501 2.81 -14.53 12.48
N LEU A 502 3.84 -13.70 12.63
CA LEU A 502 3.94 -12.40 11.94
C LEU A 502 3.99 -12.55 10.42
N VAL A 503 4.69 -13.56 9.93
CA VAL A 503 4.71 -13.83 8.49
C VAL A 503 3.32 -14.37 8.09
N ASN A 504 2.71 -15.28 8.84
CA ASN A 504 1.34 -15.77 8.59
C ASN A 504 0.27 -14.66 8.57
N LEU A 505 0.43 -13.58 9.34
CA LEU A 505 -0.46 -12.41 9.27
C LEU A 505 -0.47 -11.73 7.88
N SER A 506 0.51 -11.99 7.03
CA SER A 506 0.60 -11.48 5.65
C SER A 506 -0.10 -12.36 4.61
N ASN A 507 -0.59 -13.54 4.99
CA ASN A 507 -1.19 -14.52 4.08
C ASN A 507 -2.62 -14.20 3.73
N LEU A 508 -2.87 -13.94 2.45
CA LEU A 508 -4.20 -13.59 1.95
C LEU A 508 -5.00 -14.83 1.53
N ASN A 509 -6.28 -14.81 1.85
CA ASN A 509 -7.27 -15.71 1.26
C ASN A 509 -7.87 -15.11 -0.04
N SER A 510 -8.64 -15.91 -0.78
CA SER A 510 -9.21 -15.52 -2.08
C SER A 510 -10.49 -14.69 -2.00
N SER A 511 -10.89 -14.23 -0.82
CA SER A 511 -12.14 -13.51 -0.59
C SER A 511 -12.09 -12.06 -1.10
N GLY A 512 -13.26 -11.48 -1.38
CA GLY A 512 -13.39 -10.05 -1.72
C GLY A 512 -13.43 -9.17 -0.47
N PHE A 513 -13.16 -7.87 -0.63
CA PHE A 513 -13.35 -6.89 0.45
C PHE A 513 -14.84 -6.67 0.72
N ALA A 514 -15.18 -6.45 1.98
CA ALA A 514 -16.53 -6.14 2.43
C ALA A 514 -16.47 -4.95 3.38
N PHE A 515 -16.51 -3.74 2.80
CA PHE A 515 -16.57 -2.52 3.59
C PHE A 515 -18.01 -2.12 3.91
N GLU A 516 -18.17 -1.29 4.94
CA GLU A 516 -19.46 -0.65 5.22
C GLU A 516 -19.85 0.28 4.06
N GLN A 517 -21.16 0.42 3.85
CA GLN A 517 -21.70 1.36 2.87
C GLN A 517 -21.27 2.79 3.25
N TYR A 518 -20.79 3.55 2.28
CA TYR A 518 -20.35 4.92 2.52
C TYR A 518 -21.52 5.90 2.57
N ASP A 519 -21.33 6.98 3.33
CA ASP A 519 -22.21 8.15 3.31
C ASP A 519 -21.56 9.23 2.42
N PHE A 520 -22.11 9.39 1.22
CA PHE A 520 -21.59 10.37 0.26
C PHE A 520 -21.79 11.81 0.74
N ALA A 521 -22.83 12.09 1.54
CA ALA A 521 -23.05 13.44 2.08
C ALA A 521 -21.93 13.81 3.07
N LEU A 522 -21.50 12.87 3.93
CA LEU A 522 -20.38 13.09 4.83
C LEU A 522 -19.06 13.37 4.07
N ILE A 523 -18.83 12.64 2.97
CA ILE A 523 -17.68 12.87 2.09
C ILE A 523 -17.76 14.26 1.46
N CYS A 524 -18.92 14.65 0.93
CA CYS A 524 -19.13 15.97 0.35
C CYS A 524 -18.90 17.09 1.38
N GLN A 525 -19.35 16.90 2.63
CA GLN A 525 -19.10 17.82 3.73
C GLN A 525 -17.59 17.95 4.00
N TYR A 526 -16.88 16.83 4.08
CA TYR A 526 -15.43 16.83 4.25
C TYR A 526 -14.72 17.59 3.11
N LEU A 527 -15.13 17.36 1.86
CA LEU A 527 -14.58 18.03 0.68
C LEU A 527 -14.91 19.53 0.64
N SER A 528 -16.03 19.95 1.22
CA SER A 528 -16.37 21.37 1.41
C SER A 528 -15.39 22.03 2.37
N THR A 529 -15.15 21.44 3.53
CA THR A 529 -14.25 21.99 4.55
C THR A 529 -12.78 21.94 4.15
N ASN A 530 -12.34 20.87 3.46
CA ASN A 530 -10.93 20.62 3.16
C ASN A 530 -10.54 20.86 1.70
N ASN A 531 -11.39 21.58 0.95
CA ASN A 531 -11.29 21.71 -0.50
C ASN A 531 -9.91 22.15 -0.99
N ASP A 532 -9.38 23.24 -0.42
CA ASP A 532 -8.11 23.84 -0.83
C ASP A 532 -6.94 22.86 -0.60
N LYS A 533 -6.95 22.13 0.52
CA LYS A 533 -5.93 21.11 0.84
C LYS A 533 -6.00 19.92 -0.13
N VAL A 534 -7.21 19.50 -0.53
CA VAL A 534 -7.39 18.43 -1.53
C VAL A 534 -6.84 18.87 -2.89
N ILE A 535 -7.14 20.10 -3.33
CA ILE A 535 -6.64 20.67 -4.58
C ILE A 535 -5.11 20.78 -4.56
N GLU A 536 -4.54 21.28 -3.46
CA GLU A 536 -3.08 21.37 -3.28
C GLU A 536 -2.42 19.99 -3.42
N ASN A 537 -2.95 18.98 -2.72
CA ASN A 537 -2.44 17.62 -2.78
C ASN A 537 -2.60 17.00 -4.18
N PHE A 538 -3.70 17.28 -4.87
CA PHE A 538 -3.96 16.79 -6.22
C PHE A 538 -2.96 17.38 -7.23
N ASN A 539 -2.74 18.70 -7.19
CA ASN A 539 -1.75 19.37 -8.03
C ASN A 539 -0.34 18.86 -7.74
N ARG A 540 0.02 18.71 -6.45
CA ARG A 540 1.31 18.12 -6.05
C ARG A 540 1.47 16.73 -6.64
N TYR A 541 0.47 15.87 -6.51
CA TYR A 541 0.51 14.50 -7.04
C TYR A 541 0.73 14.49 -8.56
N GLN A 542 0.03 15.35 -9.31
CA GLN A 542 0.20 15.45 -10.76
C GLN A 542 1.61 15.91 -11.18
N GLN A 543 2.28 16.70 -10.33
CA GLN A 543 3.64 17.20 -10.61
C GLN A 543 4.73 16.22 -10.20
N THR A 544 4.55 15.49 -9.10
CA THR A 544 5.59 14.64 -8.51
C THR A 544 5.57 13.20 -8.99
N THR A 545 4.41 12.70 -9.40
CA THR A 545 4.24 11.27 -9.68
C THR A 545 4.48 10.98 -11.15
N THR A 546 5.55 10.24 -11.44
CA THR A 546 5.88 9.76 -12.79
C THR A 546 5.44 8.31 -13.04
N GLU A 547 5.01 7.61 -11.99
CA GLU A 547 4.72 6.17 -12.02
C GLU A 547 3.22 5.92 -11.91
N ASN A 548 2.70 5.04 -12.77
CA ASN A 548 1.31 4.61 -12.67
C ASN A 548 1.14 3.72 -11.42
N PRO A 549 0.23 4.03 -10.48
CA PRO A 549 0.08 3.29 -9.22
C PRO A 549 -0.28 1.81 -9.40
N VAL A 550 -0.83 1.42 -10.56
CA VAL A 550 -1.11 0.03 -10.91
C VAL A 550 0.15 -0.81 -11.05
N VAL A 551 1.32 -0.20 -11.31
CA VAL A 551 2.60 -0.90 -11.53
C VAL A 551 2.89 -1.89 -10.41
N TRP A 552 2.63 -1.53 -9.16
CA TRP A 552 2.95 -2.37 -8.01
C TRP A 552 2.04 -3.61 -7.89
N SER A 553 0.82 -3.53 -8.40
CA SER A 553 -0.04 -4.72 -8.55
C SER A 553 0.46 -5.65 -9.65
N ILE A 554 1.02 -5.10 -10.75
CA ILE A 554 1.61 -5.90 -11.82
C ILE A 554 2.94 -6.52 -11.38
N VAL A 555 3.76 -5.80 -10.62
CA VAL A 555 4.95 -6.36 -9.97
C VAL A 555 4.58 -7.56 -9.12
N GLU A 556 3.57 -7.43 -8.25
CA GLU A 556 3.09 -8.54 -7.44
C GLU A 556 2.55 -9.71 -8.28
N MET A 557 1.83 -9.41 -9.38
CA MET A 557 1.39 -10.44 -10.32
C MET A 557 2.59 -11.21 -10.94
N ILE A 558 3.65 -10.51 -11.37
CA ILE A 558 4.85 -11.16 -11.91
C ILE A 558 5.53 -11.99 -10.82
N GLU A 559 5.72 -11.44 -9.61
CA GLU A 559 6.30 -12.16 -8.47
C GLU A 559 5.57 -13.48 -8.21
N ASN A 560 4.23 -13.46 -8.25
CA ASN A 560 3.40 -14.64 -8.00
C ASN A 560 3.48 -15.70 -9.13
N CYS A 561 4.04 -15.37 -10.30
CA CYS A 561 4.35 -16.39 -11.32
C CYS A 561 5.54 -17.29 -10.94
N PHE A 562 6.47 -16.80 -10.11
CA PHE A 562 7.66 -17.54 -9.68
C PHE A 562 7.39 -18.33 -8.40
N VAL A 563 6.90 -17.63 -7.37
CA VAL A 563 6.77 -18.22 -6.03
C VAL A 563 5.34 -18.64 -5.67
N GLY A 564 4.40 -18.56 -6.61
CA GLY A 564 2.99 -18.83 -6.34
C GLY A 564 2.33 -17.73 -5.49
N SER A 565 1.27 -18.08 -4.77
CA SER A 565 0.71 -17.16 -3.76
C SER A 565 1.51 -17.22 -2.45
N ASP A 566 1.38 -16.24 -1.56
CA ASP A 566 2.20 -16.16 -0.34
C ASP A 566 2.33 -17.51 0.40
N HIS A 567 1.28 -18.35 0.44
CA HIS A 567 1.31 -19.72 0.97
C HIS A 567 2.44 -20.64 0.44
N ASP A 568 2.79 -20.55 -0.84
CA ASP A 568 3.81 -21.40 -1.48
C ASP A 568 5.24 -20.98 -1.08
N TYR A 569 5.42 -19.69 -0.79
CA TYR A 569 6.68 -19.13 -0.28
C TYR A 569 7.07 -19.71 1.10
N TYR A 570 6.10 -20.11 1.94
CA TYR A 570 6.36 -20.69 3.27
C TYR A 570 6.85 -22.12 3.23
N ARG A 571 6.45 -22.90 2.22
CA ARG A 571 6.91 -24.28 2.09
C ARG A 571 8.43 -24.34 1.89
N VAL A 572 8.98 -23.29 1.27
CA VAL A 572 10.42 -23.10 1.04
C VAL A 572 11.09 -22.38 2.22
N SER A 573 10.50 -21.30 2.75
CA SER A 573 11.12 -20.49 3.81
C SER A 573 10.95 -21.02 5.25
N GLY A 574 9.91 -21.80 5.55
CA GLY A 574 9.70 -22.44 6.86
C GLY A 574 10.74 -23.51 7.19
N ASN A 575 11.19 -24.25 6.17
CA ASN A 575 12.29 -25.23 6.29
C ASN A 575 13.67 -24.54 6.45
N VAL A 576 13.82 -23.31 5.98
CA VAL A 576 15.07 -22.53 6.09
C VAL A 576 15.10 -21.71 7.40
N MET A 577 13.94 -21.23 7.89
CA MET A 577 13.82 -20.61 9.21
C MET A 577 14.14 -21.60 10.33
N SER A 578 13.68 -22.86 10.25
CA SER A 578 13.96 -23.86 11.28
C SER A 578 15.46 -24.16 11.40
N LEU A 579 16.20 -24.36 10.31
CA LEU A 579 17.62 -24.72 10.39
C LEU A 579 18.57 -23.53 10.62
N SER A 580 18.23 -22.31 10.17
CA SER A 580 19.14 -21.17 10.23
C SER A 580 18.99 -20.30 11.48
N ILE A 581 17.79 -20.18 12.05
CA ILE A 581 17.59 -19.61 13.38
C ILE A 581 18.35 -20.48 14.39
N ILE A 582 18.17 -21.81 14.33
CA ILE A 582 18.91 -22.77 15.16
C ILE A 582 20.43 -22.63 14.98
N LYS A 583 20.94 -22.46 13.76
CA LYS A 583 22.40 -22.31 13.53
C LYS A 583 22.97 -20.96 13.98
N SER A 584 22.28 -19.84 13.71
CA SER A 584 22.73 -18.51 14.16
C SER A 584 22.60 -18.39 15.68
N PHE A 585 21.59 -19.02 16.27
CA PHE A 585 21.37 -19.10 17.71
C PHE A 585 22.42 -19.99 18.39
N LEU A 586 22.70 -21.20 17.86
CA LEU A 586 23.77 -22.06 18.36
C LEU A 586 25.14 -21.39 18.26
N ILE A 587 25.48 -20.71 17.17
CA ILE A 587 26.78 -20.05 17.02
C ILE A 587 26.91 -18.88 18.02
N SER A 588 25.83 -18.11 18.24
CA SER A 588 25.83 -17.01 19.21
C SER A 588 25.89 -17.51 20.66
N HIS A 589 25.18 -18.59 20.99
CA HIS A 589 25.17 -19.20 22.32
C HIS A 589 26.49 -19.93 22.64
N PHE A 590 27.10 -20.59 21.64
CA PHE A 590 28.42 -21.20 21.79
C PHE A 590 29.52 -20.14 21.94
N LEU A 591 29.44 -19.01 21.22
CA LEU A 591 30.34 -17.88 21.42
C LEU A 591 30.16 -17.26 22.81
N LEU A 592 28.92 -17.11 23.30
CA LEU A 592 28.66 -16.54 24.62
C LEU A 592 29.13 -17.46 25.76
N ILE A 593 29.04 -18.79 25.58
CA ILE A 593 29.58 -19.79 26.53
C ILE A 593 31.11 -19.84 26.46
N CYS A 594 31.71 -19.69 25.28
CA CYS A 594 33.17 -19.60 25.14
C CYS A 594 33.71 -18.29 25.74
N ILE A 595 33.03 -17.17 25.53
CA ILE A 595 33.37 -15.86 26.12
C ILE A 595 33.11 -15.88 27.63
N SER A 596 32.03 -16.48 28.13
CA SER A 596 31.77 -16.57 29.58
C SER A 596 32.78 -17.49 30.28
N LYS A 597 33.18 -18.62 29.69
CA LYS A 597 34.28 -19.45 30.23
C LYS A 597 35.63 -18.74 30.18
N TYR A 598 35.90 -17.95 29.14
CA TYR A 598 37.14 -17.18 28.99
C TYR A 598 37.19 -15.98 29.96
N VAL A 599 36.06 -15.28 30.16
CA VAL A 599 35.93 -14.17 31.12
C VAL A 599 35.92 -14.67 32.57
N VAL A 600 35.35 -15.86 32.85
CA VAL A 600 35.47 -16.50 34.17
C VAL A 600 36.91 -16.98 34.41
N SER A 601 37.61 -17.48 33.40
CA SER A 601 39.03 -17.86 33.53
C SER A 601 39.94 -16.63 33.76
N ILE A 602 39.72 -15.51 33.07
CA ILE A 602 40.42 -14.24 33.28
C ILE A 602 40.02 -13.60 34.62
N GLY A 603 38.75 -13.67 34.99
CA GLY A 603 38.23 -13.18 36.27
C GLY A 603 38.80 -13.94 37.46
N ILE A 604 38.92 -15.27 37.37
CA ILE A 604 39.57 -16.10 38.41
C ILE A 604 41.08 -15.82 38.46
N ASN A 605 41.77 -15.66 37.32
CA ASN A 605 43.20 -15.34 37.31
C ASN A 605 43.50 -13.96 37.90
N ASN A 606 42.67 -12.96 37.58
CA ASN A 606 42.78 -11.60 38.12
C ASN A 606 42.36 -11.55 39.60
N PHE A 607 41.39 -12.38 40.02
CA PHE A 607 41.01 -12.53 41.42
C PHE A 607 42.16 -13.13 42.26
N PHE A 608 42.80 -14.20 41.79
CA PHE A 608 43.98 -14.77 42.47
C PHE A 608 45.18 -13.81 42.48
N GLN A 609 45.43 -13.06 41.40
CA GLN A 609 46.47 -12.02 41.38
C GLN A 609 46.16 -10.83 42.30
N SER A 610 44.88 -10.50 42.52
CA SER A 610 44.47 -9.42 43.43
C SER A 610 44.52 -9.81 44.91
N ILE A 611 44.50 -11.12 45.24
CA ILE A 611 44.59 -11.64 46.61
C ILE A 611 46.04 -11.95 47.02
N LEU A 612 46.93 -12.20 46.05
CA LEU A 612 48.35 -12.48 46.29
C LEU A 612 49.09 -11.42 47.14
N PRO A 613 48.76 -10.11 47.10
CA PRO A 613 49.33 -9.11 48.01
C PRO A 613 48.73 -9.15 49.43
N PHE A 614 47.52 -9.69 49.61
CA PHE A 614 46.84 -9.79 50.90
C PHE A 614 47.19 -11.06 51.67
N CYS A 615 47.74 -12.08 51.00
CA CYS A 615 48.23 -13.32 51.65
C CYS A 615 49.71 -13.26 52.07
N LYS A 616 50.34 -12.09 52.02
CA LYS A 616 51.77 -11.90 52.35
C LYS A 616 52.03 -11.02 53.56
N ASN A 617 51.03 -10.82 54.42
CA ASN A 617 51.17 -10.31 55.78
C ASN A 617 50.54 -11.29 56.77
#